data_AF-M4T1E5-F1
#
_entry.id   AF-M4T1E5-F1
#
_cell.length_a   1.000
_cell.length_b   1.000
_cell.length_c   1.000
_cell.angle_alpha   90.00
_cell.angle_beta   90.00
_cell.angle_gamma   90.00
#
_symmetry.space_group_name_H-M   'P 1'
#
loop_
_entity.id
_entity.type
_entity.pdbx_description
1 polymer ?
#
loop_
_entity_poly.entity_id
_entity_poly.type
_entity_poly.pdbx_seq_one_letter_code
_entity_poly.pdbx_strand_id
1 'polypeptide(L)'
;MQRQAVFSALILFSTLHTAAGAETVAACDTVCGGAYKLERRTEHYSNELQAARQGLTRLQGEFMTVLLAEAQATGITRRRLIPVLAAGAELLSACETEAANKADATEKLRNASATAAALLRALHYISKSPGLYHLTWSSDGNFNSATKTQADFGKLNVHEGCGEQTAEDKPVDERAANKQQPDIPDLLTKIHLTNDCKQNSGGTACAGNALGDGSQLKFGLALSKSDTAAAGKFASTWNTVIKVTEADFKLATEAIKDANAALAIAKQTPEPSACLKSLAKYNDVSSTPSFKLFFLKALGKKAAAEQIQGDDSYAVNTEIVKAYGEGGANYDTVLWREIQSNANSKKVMGKPKHRAKRKNC
;
A
#
# COMPACT_ATOMS: atom_id res chain seq x y z
N MET A 1 36.22 5.05 28.69
CA MET A 1 35.00 5.88 28.71
C MET A 1 34.67 6.25 27.27
N GLN A 2 33.66 5.65 26.65
CA GLN A 2 32.75 6.33 25.73
C GLN A 2 31.63 5.37 25.34
N ARG A 3 30.40 5.89 25.41
CA ARG A 3 29.13 5.18 25.52
C ARG A 3 28.66 4.69 24.16
N GLN A 4 28.17 3.45 24.11
CA GLN A 4 27.36 2.95 23.01
C GLN A 4 25.99 3.61 23.07
N ALA A 5 25.63 4.34 22.01
CA ALA A 5 24.29 4.87 21.81
C ALA A 5 23.38 3.74 21.31
N VAL A 6 22.47 3.31 22.18
CA VAL A 6 21.34 2.45 21.82
C VAL A 6 20.29 3.36 21.18
N PHE A 7 20.13 3.27 19.86
CA PHE A 7 19.00 3.89 19.16
C PHE A 7 17.74 3.05 19.40
N SER A 8 16.99 3.42 20.44
CA SER A 8 15.60 3.00 20.60
C SER A 8 14.73 3.81 19.64
N ALA A 9 14.36 3.23 18.50
CA ALA A 9 13.34 3.80 17.62
C ALA A 9 11.95 3.53 18.22
N LEU A 10 11.46 4.49 19.00
CA LEU A 10 10.09 4.54 19.51
C LEU A 10 9.21 5.18 18.42
N ILE A 11 8.57 4.35 17.58
CA ILE A 11 7.54 4.84 16.65
C ILE A 11 6.24 4.97 17.45
N LEU A 12 5.97 6.19 17.94
CA LEU A 12 4.64 6.55 18.44
C LEU A 12 3.69 6.66 17.24
N PHE A 13 2.75 5.71 17.12
CA PHE A 13 1.53 5.94 16.36
C PHE A 13 0.59 6.80 17.20
N SER A 14 0.68 8.12 17.06
CA SER A 14 -0.35 9.04 17.55
C SER A 14 -1.46 9.14 16.49
N THR A 15 -2.52 8.35 16.65
CA THR A 15 -3.79 8.48 15.92
C THR A 15 -4.58 9.67 16.46
N LEU A 16 -4.22 10.88 16.03
CA LEU A 16 -5.09 12.05 16.18
C LEU A 16 -6.24 11.92 15.17
N HIS A 17 -7.38 11.39 15.65
CA HIS A 17 -8.65 11.51 14.96
C HIS A 17 -9.17 12.94 15.12
N THR A 18 -8.73 13.85 14.26
CA THR A 18 -9.49 15.08 14.00
C THR A 18 -10.61 14.72 13.04
N ALA A 19 -11.85 14.76 13.52
CA ALA A 19 -13.06 14.70 12.71
C ALA A 19 -13.13 15.97 11.83
N ALA A 20 -12.40 15.97 10.72
CA ALA A 20 -12.70 16.82 9.58
C ALA A 20 -13.83 16.16 8.79
N GLY A 21 -14.79 16.98 8.34
CA GLY A 21 -15.88 16.55 7.47
C GLY A 21 -15.36 15.77 6.25
N ALA A 22 -16.21 14.94 5.65
CA ALA A 22 -15.85 14.10 4.52
C ALA A 22 -15.37 14.96 3.34
N GLU A 23 -14.06 15.16 3.22
CA GLU A 23 -13.42 15.59 1.99
C GLU A 23 -13.31 14.37 1.09
N THR A 24 -14.19 14.30 0.09
CA THR A 24 -14.04 13.32 -0.98
C THR A 24 -12.73 13.60 -1.71
N VAL A 25 -11.83 12.62 -1.70
CA VAL A 25 -10.55 12.77 -2.40
C VAL A 25 -10.84 12.81 -3.90
N ALA A 26 -10.38 13.86 -4.58
CA ALA A 26 -10.60 14.00 -6.02
C ALA A 26 -9.94 12.85 -6.79
N ALA A 27 -10.53 12.44 -7.92
CA ALA A 27 -9.87 11.56 -8.88
C ALA A 27 -8.61 12.24 -9.45
N CYS A 28 -7.60 11.46 -9.86
CA CYS A 28 -6.49 12.04 -10.61
C CYS A 28 -6.95 12.47 -12.00
N ASP A 29 -6.47 13.61 -12.46
CA ASP A 29 -6.76 14.16 -13.77
C ASP A 29 -5.57 14.01 -14.75
N THR A 30 -4.38 13.65 -14.26
CA THR A 30 -3.22 13.34 -15.11
C THR A 30 -2.79 11.88 -14.94
N VAL A 31 -2.16 11.33 -15.98
CA VAL A 31 -1.62 9.97 -15.95
C VAL A 31 -0.52 9.82 -14.89
N CYS A 32 0.33 10.84 -14.71
CA CYS A 32 1.32 10.89 -13.65
C CYS A 32 0.69 10.91 -12.26
N GLY A 33 -0.36 11.72 -12.06
CA GLY A 33 -1.12 11.74 -10.81
C GLY A 33 -1.74 10.37 -10.49
N GLY A 34 -2.28 9.68 -11.50
CA GLY A 34 -2.81 8.32 -11.34
C GLY A 34 -1.75 7.30 -10.95
N ALA A 35 -0.56 7.37 -11.56
CA ALA A 35 0.57 6.51 -11.21
C ALA A 35 1.00 6.71 -9.75
N TYR A 36 1.16 7.96 -9.30
CA TYR A 36 1.54 8.24 -7.91
C TYR A 36 0.46 7.82 -6.91
N LYS A 37 -0.83 8.04 -7.20
CA LYS A 37 -1.92 7.55 -6.33
C LYS A 37 -1.89 6.03 -6.18
N LEU A 38 -1.67 5.28 -7.27
CA LEU A 38 -1.52 3.82 -7.19
C LEU A 38 -0.38 3.40 -6.26
N GLU A 39 0.77 4.08 -6.35
CA GLU A 39 1.93 3.78 -5.51
C GLU A 39 1.65 4.05 -4.04
N ARG A 40 1.05 5.19 -3.70
CA ARG A 40 0.73 5.54 -2.30
C ARG A 40 -0.32 4.61 -1.69
N ARG A 41 -1.34 4.24 -2.47
CA ARG A 41 -2.35 3.27 -2.04
C ARG A 41 -1.74 1.89 -1.84
N THR A 42 -0.83 1.47 -2.73
CA THR A 42 -0.09 0.20 -2.60
C THR A 42 0.83 0.20 -1.37
N GLU A 43 1.49 1.32 -1.10
CA GLU A 43 2.35 1.51 0.08
C GLU A 43 1.56 1.41 1.38
N HIS A 44 0.35 2.00 1.45
CA HIS A 44 -0.54 1.87 2.60
C HIS A 44 -0.79 0.39 2.98
N TYR A 45 -1.21 -0.45 2.03
CA TYR A 45 -1.44 -1.88 2.31
C TYR A 45 -0.15 -2.67 2.56
N SER A 46 0.96 -2.26 1.93
CA SER A 46 2.28 -2.84 2.21
C SER A 46 2.72 -2.58 3.65
N ASN A 47 2.43 -1.38 4.17
CA ASN A 47 2.69 -1.02 5.56
C ASN A 47 1.79 -1.81 6.53
N GLU A 48 0.51 -2.02 6.20
CA GLU A 48 -0.37 -2.91 6.99
C GLU A 48 0.19 -4.34 7.07
N LEU A 49 0.65 -4.91 5.94
CA LEU A 49 1.28 -6.23 5.91
C LEU A 49 2.57 -6.27 6.73
N GLN A 50 3.41 -5.23 6.64
CA GLN A 50 4.64 -5.14 7.42
C GLN A 50 4.34 -5.08 8.93
N ALA A 51 3.35 -4.28 9.33
CA ALA A 51 2.88 -4.22 10.71
C ALA A 51 2.35 -5.58 11.18
N ALA A 52 1.60 -6.30 10.34
CA ALA A 52 1.12 -7.66 10.64
C ALA A 52 2.28 -8.63 10.90
N ARG A 53 3.31 -8.62 10.05
CA ARG A 53 4.50 -9.48 10.18
C ARG A 53 5.31 -9.18 11.44
N GLN A 54 5.45 -7.89 11.79
CA GLN A 54 6.08 -7.47 13.04
C GLN A 54 5.26 -7.89 14.25
N GLY A 55 3.93 -7.73 14.17
CA GLY A 55 2.97 -8.18 15.17
C GLY A 55 3.04 -9.68 15.43
N LEU A 56 3.07 -10.48 14.37
CA LEU A 56 3.24 -11.94 14.44
C LEU A 56 4.52 -12.33 15.16
N THR A 57 5.65 -11.74 14.76
CA THR A 57 6.96 -11.99 15.37
C THR A 57 6.95 -11.65 16.87
N ARG A 58 6.33 -10.52 17.22
CA ARG A 58 6.16 -10.11 18.62
C ARG A 58 5.30 -11.11 19.40
N LEU A 59 4.13 -11.49 18.88
CA LEU A 59 3.22 -12.44 19.52
C LEU A 59 3.89 -13.81 19.73
N GLN A 60 4.65 -14.31 18.75
CA GLN A 60 5.45 -15.54 18.91
C GLN A 60 6.44 -15.43 20.06
N GLY A 61 7.17 -14.31 20.16
CA GLY A 61 8.12 -14.07 21.25
C GLY A 61 7.43 -13.97 22.63
N GLU A 62 6.31 -13.26 22.70
CA GLU A 62 5.51 -13.14 23.91
C GLU A 62 4.95 -14.50 24.34
N PHE A 63 4.40 -15.28 23.41
CA PHE A 63 3.85 -16.62 23.66
C PHE A 63 4.92 -17.56 24.23
N MET A 64 6.11 -17.60 23.61
CA MET A 64 7.23 -18.40 24.10
C MET A 64 7.69 -17.96 25.49
N THR A 65 7.65 -16.66 25.79
CA THR A 65 7.99 -16.13 27.11
C THR A 65 7.00 -16.63 28.17
N VAL A 66 5.70 -16.58 27.88
CA VAL A 66 4.65 -17.10 28.78
C VAL A 66 4.80 -18.61 28.96
N LEU A 67 5.08 -19.36 27.88
CA LEU A 67 5.24 -20.82 27.93
C LEU A 67 6.40 -21.23 28.82
N LEU A 68 7.53 -20.54 28.71
CA LEU A 68 8.71 -20.77 29.57
C LEU A 68 8.43 -20.40 31.03
N ALA A 69 7.65 -19.34 31.28
CA ALA A 69 7.25 -18.97 32.64
C ALA A 69 6.30 -20.02 33.25
N GLU A 70 5.35 -20.54 32.46
CA GLU A 70 4.43 -21.59 32.90
C GLU A 70 5.16 -22.88 33.27
N ALA A 71 6.11 -23.31 32.44
CA ALA A 71 6.91 -24.51 32.68
C ALA A 71 7.75 -24.43 33.97
N GLN A 72 8.07 -23.22 34.42
CA GLN A 72 8.84 -22.98 35.65
C GLN A 72 7.95 -22.69 36.87
N ALA A 73 6.70 -22.28 36.64
CA ALA A 73 5.76 -21.97 37.69
C ALA A 73 5.18 -23.24 38.33
N THR A 74 4.76 -23.13 39.58
CA THR A 74 4.05 -24.20 40.29
C THR A 74 2.75 -23.67 40.88
N GLY A 75 1.88 -24.59 41.33
CA GLY A 75 0.66 -24.27 42.04
C GLY A 75 -0.24 -23.27 41.30
N ILE A 76 -0.66 -22.22 42.01
CA ILE A 76 -1.63 -21.24 41.51
C ILE A 76 -1.06 -20.35 40.41
N THR A 77 0.24 -20.00 40.47
CA THR A 77 0.91 -19.20 39.43
C THR A 77 0.87 -19.91 38.09
N ARG A 78 1.16 -21.22 38.08
CA ARG A 78 1.05 -22.04 36.86
C ARG A 78 -0.36 -22.03 36.29
N ARG A 79 -1.38 -22.22 37.14
CA ARG A 79 -2.80 -22.21 36.73
C ARG A 79 -3.26 -20.84 36.19
N ARG A 80 -2.67 -19.73 36.65
CA ARG A 80 -2.91 -18.38 36.12
C ARG A 80 -2.28 -18.16 34.74
N LEU A 81 -1.27 -18.93 34.34
CA LEU A 81 -0.66 -18.77 33.02
C LEU A 81 -1.38 -19.56 31.93
N ILE A 82 -2.13 -20.62 32.28
CA ILE A 82 -2.88 -21.45 31.34
C ILE A 82 -3.88 -20.64 30.49
N PRO A 83 -4.74 -19.75 31.06
CA PRO A 83 -5.66 -18.95 30.27
C PRO A 83 -4.95 -17.98 29.32
N VAL A 84 -3.79 -17.45 29.73
CA VAL A 84 -2.96 -16.57 28.91
C VAL A 84 -2.36 -17.33 27.73
N LEU A 85 -1.88 -18.55 27.95
CA LEU A 85 -1.40 -19.43 26.87
C LEU A 85 -2.52 -19.78 25.89
N ALA A 86 -3.71 -20.13 26.38
CA ALA A 86 -4.84 -20.44 25.51
C ALA A 86 -5.23 -19.24 24.63
N ALA A 87 -5.32 -18.05 25.21
CA ALA A 87 -5.53 -16.81 24.47
C ALA A 87 -4.41 -16.54 23.45
N GLY A 88 -3.16 -16.76 23.86
CA GLY A 88 -2.01 -16.55 22.98
C GLY A 88 -1.98 -17.49 21.79
N ALA A 89 -2.38 -18.76 21.96
CA ALA A 89 -2.52 -19.69 20.85
C ALA A 89 -3.63 -19.26 19.87
N GLU A 90 -4.77 -18.79 20.39
CA GLU A 90 -5.87 -18.26 19.57
C GLU A 90 -5.42 -17.02 18.77
N LEU A 91 -4.79 -16.05 19.45
CA LEU A 91 -4.30 -14.82 18.82
C LEU A 91 -3.20 -15.08 17.79
N LEU A 92 -2.30 -16.03 18.07
CA LEU A 92 -1.23 -16.40 17.16
C LEU A 92 -1.80 -17.00 15.86
N SER A 93 -2.70 -17.98 15.99
CA SER A 93 -3.37 -18.61 14.85
C SER A 93 -4.18 -17.61 14.00
N ALA A 94 -4.92 -16.71 14.68
CA ALA A 94 -5.65 -15.64 14.01
C ALA A 94 -4.71 -14.68 13.27
N CYS A 95 -3.62 -14.24 13.90
CA CYS A 95 -2.65 -13.36 13.28
C CYS A 95 -1.93 -14.02 12.09
N GLU A 96 -1.56 -15.30 12.18
CA GLU A 96 -0.97 -16.04 11.05
C GLU A 96 -1.90 -16.05 9.84
N THR A 97 -3.19 -16.33 10.08
CA THR A 97 -4.23 -16.32 9.04
C THR A 97 -4.42 -14.93 8.44
N GLU A 98 -4.54 -13.90 9.27
CA GLU A 98 -4.67 -12.51 8.82
C GLU A 98 -3.46 -12.06 8.00
N ALA A 99 -2.24 -12.35 8.47
CA ALA A 99 -1.00 -11.99 7.79
C ALA A 99 -0.85 -12.70 6.43
N ALA A 100 -1.24 -13.98 6.34
CA ALA A 100 -1.23 -14.73 5.09
C ALA A 100 -2.24 -14.15 4.07
N ASN A 101 -3.50 -13.95 4.49
CA ASN A 101 -4.53 -13.33 3.64
C ASN A 101 -4.10 -11.94 3.14
N LYS A 102 -3.46 -11.17 4.02
CA LYS A 102 -2.93 -9.84 3.69
C LYS A 102 -1.78 -9.91 2.69
N ALA A 103 -0.90 -10.91 2.80
CA ALA A 103 0.24 -11.09 1.92
C ALA A 103 -0.22 -11.30 0.47
N ASP A 104 -1.16 -12.22 0.25
CA ASP A 104 -1.70 -12.53 -1.08
C ASP A 104 -2.38 -11.32 -1.73
N ALA A 105 -3.22 -10.61 -0.97
CA ALA A 105 -3.91 -9.41 -1.46
C ALA A 105 -2.91 -8.28 -1.80
N THR A 106 -1.91 -8.07 -0.94
CA THR A 106 -0.89 -7.02 -1.14
C THR A 106 0.02 -7.34 -2.31
N GLU A 107 0.40 -8.60 -2.54
CA GLU A 107 1.22 -8.99 -3.68
C GLU A 107 0.49 -8.77 -5.01
N LYS A 108 -0.78 -9.19 -5.10
CA LYS A 108 -1.62 -8.95 -6.28
C LYS A 108 -1.73 -7.45 -6.56
N LEU A 109 -2.01 -6.66 -5.53
CA LEU A 109 -2.07 -5.21 -5.64
C LEU A 109 -0.73 -4.62 -6.12
N ARG A 110 0.39 -5.02 -5.52
CA ARG A 110 1.71 -4.50 -5.90
C ARG A 110 2.01 -4.75 -7.37
N ASN A 111 1.74 -5.95 -7.87
CA ASN A 111 2.05 -6.32 -9.25
C ASN A 111 1.13 -5.57 -10.24
N ALA A 112 -0.17 -5.51 -9.95
CA ALA A 112 -1.13 -4.80 -10.80
C ALA A 112 -0.87 -3.28 -10.81
N SER A 113 -0.68 -2.67 -9.64
CA SER A 113 -0.35 -1.25 -9.49
C SER A 113 0.96 -0.87 -10.18
N ALA A 114 2.02 -1.68 -10.05
CA ALA A 114 3.29 -1.41 -10.71
C ALA A 114 3.17 -1.42 -12.24
N THR A 115 2.40 -2.37 -12.77
CA THR A 115 2.13 -2.46 -14.22
C THR A 115 1.34 -1.25 -14.71
N ALA A 116 0.25 -0.92 -14.03
CA ALA A 116 -0.58 0.24 -14.37
C ALA A 116 0.19 1.56 -14.24
N ALA A 117 0.96 1.76 -13.17
CA ALA A 117 1.77 2.95 -12.97
C ALA A 117 2.85 3.11 -14.05
N ALA A 118 3.49 2.02 -14.48
CA ALA A 118 4.46 2.04 -15.58
C ALA A 118 3.80 2.45 -16.91
N LEU A 119 2.62 1.89 -17.23
CA LEU A 119 1.89 2.23 -18.46
C LEU A 119 1.33 3.65 -18.45
N LEU A 120 0.89 4.15 -17.29
CA LEU A 120 0.50 5.54 -17.11
C LEU A 120 1.69 6.50 -17.34
N ARG A 121 2.88 6.17 -16.84
CA ARG A 121 4.10 6.94 -17.14
C ARG A 121 4.48 6.85 -18.63
N ALA A 122 4.33 5.69 -19.26
CA ALA A 122 4.53 5.56 -20.70
C ALA A 122 3.58 6.47 -21.49
N LEU A 123 2.29 6.51 -21.11
CA LEU A 123 1.32 7.44 -21.68
C LEU A 123 1.73 8.91 -21.50
N HIS A 124 2.31 9.28 -20.37
CA HIS A 124 2.88 10.62 -20.16
C HIS A 124 3.96 10.92 -21.21
N TYR A 125 4.98 10.07 -21.31
CA TYR A 125 6.07 10.26 -22.27
C TYR A 125 5.57 10.33 -23.71
N ILE A 126 4.64 9.45 -24.10
CA ILE A 126 4.03 9.46 -25.44
C ILE A 126 3.25 10.76 -25.66
N SER A 127 2.47 11.22 -24.69
CA SER A 127 1.70 12.47 -24.79
C SER A 127 2.57 13.72 -24.95
N LYS A 128 3.80 13.69 -24.42
CA LYS A 128 4.81 14.75 -24.55
C LYS A 128 5.69 14.58 -25.79
N SER A 129 5.45 13.53 -26.59
CA SER A 129 6.23 13.16 -27.76
C SER A 129 5.34 13.17 -29.00
N PRO A 130 5.06 14.36 -29.57
CA PRO A 130 4.09 14.48 -30.67
C PRO A 130 4.54 13.78 -31.97
N GLY A 131 5.77 13.29 -32.08
CA GLY A 131 6.26 12.53 -33.24
C GLY A 131 5.99 13.25 -34.56
N LEU A 132 6.68 14.37 -34.78
CA LEU A 132 6.42 15.26 -35.89
C LEU A 132 7.07 14.77 -37.19
N TYR A 133 6.31 14.91 -38.27
CA TYR A 133 6.80 14.76 -39.62
C TYR A 133 6.53 16.05 -40.37
N HIS A 134 7.60 16.79 -40.70
CA HIS A 134 7.51 18.07 -41.39
C HIS A 134 8.16 17.97 -42.78
N LEU A 135 7.40 18.40 -43.77
CA LEU A 135 7.77 18.44 -45.17
C LEU A 135 7.66 19.86 -45.73
N THR A 136 8.59 20.22 -46.61
CA THR A 136 8.47 21.37 -47.51
C THR A 136 8.31 20.86 -48.93
N TRP A 137 7.15 21.13 -49.53
CA TRP A 137 6.76 20.71 -50.86
C TRP A 137 7.72 21.28 -51.91
N SER A 138 8.21 20.42 -52.81
CA SER A 138 9.07 20.80 -53.92
C SER A 138 8.35 20.73 -55.26
N SER A 139 8.89 21.46 -56.25
CA SER A 139 8.37 21.53 -57.62
C SER A 139 8.33 20.20 -58.39
N ASP A 140 9.03 19.17 -57.93
CA ASP A 140 9.03 17.83 -58.54
C ASP A 140 7.78 16.99 -58.16
N GLY A 141 6.93 17.51 -57.26
CA GLY A 141 5.63 16.93 -56.92
C GLY A 141 5.70 15.61 -56.14
N ASN A 142 6.86 15.22 -55.64
CA ASN A 142 7.08 13.93 -54.99
C ASN A 142 7.44 14.07 -53.50
N PHE A 143 7.03 13.09 -52.70
CA PHE A 143 7.58 12.90 -51.36
C PHE A 143 8.96 12.26 -51.48
N ASN A 144 10.02 13.02 -51.21
CA ASN A 144 11.40 12.53 -51.24
C ASN A 144 12.15 12.93 -49.96
N SER A 145 13.34 12.39 -49.71
CA SER A 145 14.10 12.68 -48.48
C SER A 145 14.59 14.13 -48.40
N ALA A 146 14.75 14.82 -49.53
CA ALA A 146 15.20 16.21 -49.59
C ALA A 146 14.12 17.21 -49.17
N THR A 147 12.84 16.83 -49.24
CA THR A 147 11.72 17.68 -48.77
C THR A 147 11.47 17.59 -47.27
N LYS A 148 12.19 16.72 -46.56
CA LYS A 148 12.00 16.48 -45.11
C LYS A 148 12.79 17.48 -44.27
N THR A 149 12.08 18.30 -43.50
CA THR A 149 12.68 19.34 -42.64
C THR A 149 12.65 18.98 -41.16
N GLN A 150 11.81 18.03 -40.73
CA GLN A 150 11.83 17.45 -39.38
C GLN A 150 11.43 15.97 -39.39
N ALA A 151 12.06 15.19 -38.52
CA ALA A 151 12.17 13.75 -38.60
C ALA A 151 12.00 13.01 -37.26
N ASP A 152 11.30 13.57 -36.27
CA ASP A 152 11.20 13.00 -34.93
C ASP A 152 10.00 12.06 -34.76
N PHE A 153 9.39 11.63 -35.87
CA PHE A 153 8.43 10.53 -35.91
C PHE A 153 9.00 9.28 -35.21
N GLY A 154 8.41 8.92 -34.07
CA GLY A 154 8.85 7.80 -33.23
C GLY A 154 9.86 8.15 -32.12
N LYS A 155 10.33 9.41 -32.03
CA LYS A 155 11.18 9.86 -30.93
C LYS A 155 10.35 10.05 -29.67
N LEU A 156 10.76 9.41 -28.57
CA LEU A 156 10.18 9.60 -27.24
C LEU A 156 11.03 10.55 -26.40
N ASN A 157 10.38 11.52 -25.77
CA ASN A 157 10.97 12.39 -24.77
C ASN A 157 10.80 11.76 -23.37
N VAL A 158 11.73 10.87 -23.02
CA VAL A 158 11.73 10.15 -21.73
C VAL A 158 12.24 10.99 -20.56
N HIS A 159 12.74 12.21 -20.82
CA HIS A 159 13.28 13.11 -19.80
C HIS A 159 12.24 14.10 -19.26
N GLU A 160 11.02 14.12 -19.81
CA GLU A 160 9.88 14.85 -19.26
C GLU A 160 9.41 14.17 -17.97
N GLY A 161 9.87 14.69 -16.82
CA GLY A 161 9.48 14.18 -15.51
C GLY A 161 7.98 14.35 -15.22
N CYS A 162 7.47 13.54 -14.30
CA CYS A 162 6.17 13.75 -13.68
C CYS A 162 6.32 14.74 -12.51
N GLY A 163 5.76 15.95 -12.63
CA GLY A 163 5.86 17.02 -11.63
C GLY A 163 4.87 16.90 -10.47
N GLU A 164 3.90 15.99 -10.58
CA GLU A 164 2.77 15.85 -9.66
C GLU A 164 3.12 15.14 -8.35
N GLN A 165 4.34 14.63 -8.20
CA GLN A 165 4.77 13.83 -7.05
C GLN A 165 4.49 14.55 -5.73
N THR A 166 4.87 15.82 -5.61
CA THR A 166 4.71 16.60 -4.37
C THR A 166 3.24 16.82 -4.00
N ALA A 167 2.35 16.94 -4.99
CA ALA A 167 0.92 17.11 -4.74
C ALA A 167 0.26 15.81 -4.26
N GLU A 168 0.78 14.67 -4.73
CA GLU A 168 0.25 13.33 -4.47
C GLU A 168 0.94 12.61 -3.29
N ASP A 169 2.02 13.17 -2.73
CA ASP A 169 2.77 12.61 -1.58
C ASP A 169 2.02 12.69 -0.23
N LYS A 170 0.70 12.89 -0.25
CA LYS A 170 -0.11 12.94 0.97
C LYS A 170 -0.27 11.54 1.56
N PRO A 171 -0.36 11.40 2.90
CA PRO A 171 -0.70 10.12 3.52
C PRO A 171 -2.06 9.64 3.03
N VAL A 172 -2.11 8.38 2.62
CA VAL A 172 -3.34 7.71 2.21
C VAL A 172 -3.90 6.93 3.40
N ASP A 173 -5.16 7.18 3.71
CA ASP A 173 -5.94 6.41 4.68
C ASP A 173 -7.17 5.84 3.97
N GLU A 174 -7.04 4.62 3.47
CA GLU A 174 -8.08 3.90 2.73
C GLU A 174 -9.06 3.14 3.65
N ARG A 175 -8.82 3.20 4.96
CA ARG A 175 -9.64 2.57 5.99
C ARG A 175 -10.65 3.56 6.59
N ALA A 176 -10.35 4.85 6.54
CA ALA A 176 -11.27 5.91 6.95
C ALA A 176 -12.48 6.03 6.01
N ALA A 177 -13.68 5.82 6.56
CA ALA A 177 -14.95 5.89 5.82
C ALA A 177 -15.20 7.25 5.12
N ASN A 178 -14.67 8.33 5.67
CA ASN A 178 -14.81 9.69 5.14
C ASN A 178 -13.69 10.10 4.17
N LYS A 179 -12.74 9.22 3.86
CA LYS A 179 -11.59 9.49 2.98
C LYS A 179 -11.47 8.50 1.80
N GLN A 180 -12.61 7.97 1.35
CA GLN A 180 -12.62 7.01 0.25
C GLN A 180 -11.95 7.58 -1.00
N GLN A 181 -10.92 6.89 -1.47
CA GLN A 181 -10.24 7.19 -2.72
C GLN A 181 -11.08 6.65 -3.89
N PRO A 182 -11.34 7.46 -4.93
CA PRO A 182 -11.98 6.98 -6.15
C PRO A 182 -11.08 5.98 -6.88
N ASP A 183 -11.67 5.25 -7.82
CA ASP A 183 -10.91 4.42 -8.74
C ASP A 183 -9.98 5.28 -9.60
N ILE A 184 -8.88 4.66 -10.04
CA ILE A 184 -7.99 5.29 -10.99
C ILE A 184 -8.73 5.35 -12.33
N PRO A 185 -8.99 6.54 -12.89
CA PRO A 185 -9.67 6.69 -14.16
C PRO A 185 -8.75 6.25 -15.30
N ASP A 186 -9.37 5.77 -16.37
CA ASP A 186 -8.68 5.57 -17.63
C ASP A 186 -8.46 6.92 -18.32
N LEU A 187 -7.21 7.22 -18.67
CA LEU A 187 -6.78 8.53 -19.16
C LEU A 187 -6.02 8.34 -20.47
N LEU A 188 -6.16 9.31 -21.39
CA LEU A 188 -5.45 9.30 -22.68
C LEU A 188 -5.77 8.08 -23.55
N THR A 189 -7.05 7.68 -23.59
CA THR A 189 -7.55 6.48 -24.27
C THR A 189 -7.67 6.61 -25.79
N LYS A 190 -7.39 7.79 -26.35
CA LYS A 190 -7.48 8.10 -27.78
C LYS A 190 -6.20 8.65 -28.32
N ILE A 191 -5.85 8.25 -29.54
CA ILE A 191 -4.77 8.85 -30.34
C ILE A 191 -5.35 9.54 -31.56
N HIS A 192 -4.80 10.70 -31.86
CA HIS A 192 -5.22 11.56 -32.97
C HIS A 192 -4.06 11.77 -33.91
N LEU A 193 -4.30 11.58 -35.21
CA LEU A 193 -3.44 12.20 -36.21
C LEU A 193 -3.77 13.70 -36.22
N THR A 194 -2.72 14.50 -36.09
CA THR A 194 -2.79 15.94 -36.21
C THR A 194 -2.15 16.38 -37.51
N ASN A 195 -2.72 17.41 -38.12
CA ASN A 195 -2.12 18.03 -39.28
C ASN A 195 -2.14 19.56 -39.19
N ASP A 196 -1.23 20.15 -39.93
CA ASP A 196 -1.06 21.59 -40.08
C ASP A 196 -0.43 21.86 -41.44
N CYS A 197 -0.80 22.97 -42.08
CA CYS A 197 -0.36 23.29 -43.42
C CYS A 197 -0.21 24.79 -43.67
N LYS A 198 0.80 25.15 -44.47
CA LYS A 198 1.11 26.53 -44.85
C LYS A 198 1.39 26.61 -46.35
N GLN A 199 0.78 27.56 -47.05
CA GLN A 199 1.10 27.85 -48.45
C GLN A 199 2.29 28.81 -48.58
N ASN A 200 3.01 28.72 -49.69
CA ASN A 200 4.20 29.54 -49.98
C ASN A 200 3.91 31.06 -50.01
N SER A 201 2.68 31.48 -50.36
CA SER A 201 2.27 32.89 -50.43
C SER A 201 1.85 33.52 -49.09
N GLY A 202 2.12 32.85 -47.95
CA GLY A 202 1.70 33.32 -46.63
C GLY A 202 0.24 33.01 -46.28
N GLY A 203 -0.50 32.40 -47.21
CA GLY A 203 -1.82 31.82 -46.95
C GLY A 203 -1.72 30.59 -46.05
N THR A 204 -2.65 30.46 -45.11
CA THR A 204 -2.65 29.37 -44.12
C THR A 204 -3.69 28.29 -44.40
N ALA A 205 -4.48 28.42 -45.47
CA ALA A 205 -5.50 27.46 -45.84
C ALA A 205 -5.00 26.57 -46.99
N CYS A 206 -4.73 25.30 -46.71
CA CYS A 206 -4.47 24.28 -47.74
C CYS A 206 -5.75 23.60 -48.23
N ALA A 207 -6.90 24.27 -48.06
CA ALA A 207 -8.20 23.79 -48.50
C ALA A 207 -8.42 24.21 -49.97
N GLY A 208 -8.66 23.23 -50.84
CA GLY A 208 -9.19 23.43 -52.20
C GLY A 208 -8.19 23.75 -53.31
N ASN A 209 -6.92 24.04 -53.01
CA ASN A 209 -5.90 24.41 -54.00
C ASN A 209 -4.76 23.38 -54.07
N ALA A 210 -4.18 23.18 -55.25
CA ALA A 210 -2.96 22.38 -55.42
C ALA A 210 -1.81 22.93 -54.55
N LEU A 211 -1.02 22.05 -53.95
CA LEU A 211 0.18 22.44 -53.21
C LEU A 211 1.21 22.99 -54.18
N GLY A 212 1.59 24.26 -53.99
CA GLY A 212 2.67 24.89 -54.74
C GLY A 212 4.03 24.60 -54.11
N ASP A 213 5.09 24.76 -54.90
CA ASP A 213 6.48 24.74 -54.43
C ASP A 213 6.65 25.65 -53.21
N GLY A 214 7.38 25.19 -52.19
CA GLY A 214 7.58 25.88 -50.91
C GLY A 214 6.45 25.76 -49.88
N SER A 215 5.34 25.09 -50.20
CA SER A 215 4.27 24.82 -49.20
C SER A 215 4.78 23.88 -48.09
N GLN A 216 4.30 24.03 -46.86
CA GLN A 216 4.73 23.20 -45.73
C GLN A 216 3.59 22.32 -45.23
N LEU A 217 3.88 21.04 -45.00
CA LEU A 217 2.98 20.08 -44.38
C LEU A 217 3.60 19.56 -43.09
N LYS A 218 2.82 19.59 -42.01
CA LYS A 218 3.23 19.05 -40.72
C LYS A 218 2.20 18.05 -40.23
N PHE A 219 2.67 16.89 -39.82
CA PHE A 219 1.88 15.83 -39.22
C PHE A 219 2.44 15.49 -37.84
N GLY A 220 1.59 15.06 -36.94
CA GLY A 220 1.99 14.61 -35.61
C GLY A 220 0.90 13.78 -34.95
N LEU A 221 1.17 13.30 -33.75
CA LEU A 221 0.24 12.52 -32.93
C LEU A 221 -0.07 13.28 -31.64
N ALA A 222 -1.32 13.21 -31.21
CA ALA A 222 -1.75 13.75 -29.93
C ALA A 222 -2.65 12.74 -29.21
N LEU A 223 -2.49 12.62 -27.89
CA LEU A 223 -3.37 11.79 -27.06
C LEU A 223 -4.48 12.63 -26.41
N SER A 224 -5.66 12.06 -26.19
CA SER A 224 -6.72 12.71 -25.41
C SER A 224 -7.59 11.73 -24.62
N LYS A 225 -8.32 12.27 -23.63
CA LYS A 225 -9.23 11.52 -22.75
C LYS A 225 -10.59 11.21 -23.38
N SER A 226 -11.02 12.02 -24.35
CA SER A 226 -12.34 11.93 -24.96
C SER A 226 -12.25 11.90 -26.47
N ASP A 227 -13.34 11.41 -27.07
CA ASP A 227 -13.60 11.51 -28.48
C ASP A 227 -13.60 13.00 -28.87
N THR A 228 -12.94 13.33 -29.98
CA THR A 228 -13.02 14.67 -30.58
C THR A 228 -13.39 14.50 -32.03
N ALA A 229 -14.37 15.28 -32.51
CA ALA A 229 -14.79 15.20 -33.90
C ALA A 229 -13.60 15.43 -34.84
N ALA A 230 -13.32 14.44 -35.69
CA ALA A 230 -12.34 14.56 -36.75
C ALA A 230 -12.79 15.63 -37.75
N ALA A 231 -11.91 16.59 -38.05
CA ALA A 231 -12.26 17.70 -38.93
C ALA A 231 -12.28 17.32 -40.42
N GLY A 232 -11.66 16.19 -40.80
CA GLY A 232 -11.58 15.70 -42.18
C GLY A 232 -10.85 16.62 -43.17
N LYS A 233 -10.17 17.67 -42.70
CA LYS A 233 -9.49 18.70 -43.52
C LYS A 233 -8.17 19.14 -42.86
N PHE A 234 -7.40 20.02 -43.51
CA PHE A 234 -6.21 20.67 -42.91
C PHE A 234 -6.58 21.88 -42.06
N ALA A 235 -5.72 22.21 -41.10
CA ALA A 235 -5.84 23.45 -40.34
C ALA A 235 -5.85 24.63 -41.29
N SER A 236 -6.71 25.62 -41.03
CA SER A 236 -6.80 26.85 -41.83
C SER A 236 -5.80 27.90 -41.39
N THR A 237 -5.04 27.67 -40.32
CA THR A 237 -4.07 28.58 -39.70
C THR A 237 -2.79 27.81 -39.40
N TRP A 238 -1.64 28.30 -39.86
CA TRP A 238 -0.35 27.68 -39.57
C TRP A 238 -0.06 27.69 -38.06
N ASN A 239 0.50 26.61 -37.55
CA ASN A 239 0.66 26.28 -36.13
C ASN A 239 -0.64 25.99 -35.37
N THR A 240 -1.78 25.84 -36.07
CA THR A 240 -3.01 25.36 -35.44
C THR A 240 -3.12 23.86 -35.59
N VAL A 241 -3.10 23.16 -34.47
CA VAL A 241 -3.25 21.70 -34.45
C VAL A 241 -4.73 21.35 -34.57
N ILE A 242 -5.12 20.68 -35.65
CA ILE A 242 -6.44 20.05 -35.75
C ILE A 242 -6.30 18.53 -35.81
N LYS A 243 -7.31 17.83 -35.29
CA LYS A 243 -7.39 16.37 -35.27
C LYS A 243 -8.14 15.90 -36.51
N VAL A 244 -7.51 15.03 -37.30
CA VAL A 244 -8.06 14.59 -38.61
C VAL A 244 -8.53 13.15 -38.66
N THR A 245 -7.99 12.31 -37.78
CA THR A 245 -8.52 10.97 -37.53
C THR A 245 -8.28 10.61 -36.07
N GLU A 246 -9.08 9.68 -35.56
CA GLU A 246 -9.05 9.20 -34.20
C GLU A 246 -8.99 7.66 -34.22
N ALA A 247 -8.22 7.09 -33.30
CA ALA A 247 -8.25 5.68 -32.99
C ALA A 247 -8.20 5.44 -31.48
N ASP A 248 -8.70 4.28 -31.07
CA ASP A 248 -8.55 3.80 -29.71
C ASP A 248 -7.07 3.56 -29.39
N PHE A 249 -6.61 4.13 -28.27
CA PHE A 249 -5.25 4.02 -27.75
C PHE A 249 -5.29 3.60 -26.28
N LYS A 250 -5.90 2.42 -26.04
CA LYS A 250 -6.19 1.83 -24.73
C LYS A 250 -4.97 1.15 -24.09
N LEU A 251 -3.82 1.81 -24.13
CA LEU A 251 -2.53 1.22 -23.72
C LEU A 251 -2.52 0.79 -22.24
N ALA A 252 -3.13 1.58 -21.36
CA ALA A 252 -3.16 1.31 -19.92
C ALA A 252 -4.51 0.76 -19.41
N THR A 253 -5.53 0.67 -20.25
CA THR A 253 -6.93 0.40 -19.86
C THR A 253 -7.09 -0.87 -19.04
N GLU A 254 -6.63 -2.03 -19.54
CA GLU A 254 -6.77 -3.29 -18.80
C GLU A 254 -5.91 -3.31 -17.54
N ALA A 255 -4.69 -2.74 -17.58
CA ALA A 255 -3.84 -2.68 -16.40
C ALA A 255 -4.44 -1.80 -15.28
N ILE A 256 -5.07 -0.68 -15.64
CA ILE A 256 -5.79 0.20 -14.68
C ILE A 256 -6.98 -0.55 -14.07
N LYS A 257 -7.75 -1.28 -14.89
CA LYS A 257 -8.85 -2.12 -14.43
C LYS A 257 -8.39 -3.22 -13.47
N ASP A 258 -7.30 -3.90 -13.79
CA ASP A 258 -6.68 -4.92 -12.92
C ASP A 258 -6.19 -4.31 -11.60
N ALA A 259 -5.58 -3.12 -11.65
CA ALA A 259 -5.13 -2.41 -10.45
C ALA A 259 -6.31 -1.98 -9.57
N ASN A 260 -7.39 -1.44 -10.15
CA ASN A 260 -8.61 -1.08 -9.42
C ASN A 260 -9.28 -2.32 -8.79
N ALA A 261 -9.33 -3.44 -9.51
CA ALA A 261 -9.84 -4.70 -8.97
C ALA A 261 -8.97 -5.20 -7.80
N ALA A 262 -7.64 -5.13 -7.91
CA ALA A 262 -6.73 -5.51 -6.84
C ALA A 262 -6.84 -4.57 -5.62
N LEU A 263 -7.06 -3.27 -5.84
CA LEU A 263 -7.36 -2.30 -4.78
C LEU A 263 -8.66 -2.64 -4.05
N ALA A 264 -9.71 -3.01 -4.78
CA ALA A 264 -10.98 -3.42 -4.18
C ALA A 264 -10.80 -4.67 -3.29
N ILE A 265 -10.01 -5.65 -3.73
CA ILE A 265 -9.67 -6.83 -2.93
C ILE A 265 -8.88 -6.43 -1.67
N ALA A 266 -7.88 -5.56 -1.79
CA ALA A 266 -7.08 -5.11 -0.65
C ALA A 266 -7.91 -4.33 0.39
N LYS A 267 -8.89 -3.53 -0.07
CA LYS A 267 -9.89 -2.87 0.77
C LYS A 267 -10.76 -3.86 1.52
N GLN A 268 -11.27 -4.88 0.84
CA GLN A 268 -12.14 -5.89 1.45
C GLN A 268 -11.38 -6.84 2.38
N THR A 269 -10.07 -7.00 2.18
CA THR A 269 -9.21 -7.78 3.06
C THR A 269 -9.15 -7.10 4.44
N PRO A 270 -9.60 -7.76 5.51
CA PRO A 270 -9.64 -7.16 6.85
C PRO A 270 -8.29 -6.61 7.31
N GLU A 271 -8.32 -5.61 8.18
CA GLU A 271 -7.13 -5.21 8.92
C GLU A 271 -6.62 -6.38 9.78
N PRO A 272 -5.29 -6.53 9.92
CA PRO A 272 -4.68 -7.61 10.70
C PRO A 272 -4.80 -7.33 12.21
N SER A 273 -6.03 -7.25 12.70
CA SER A 273 -6.37 -6.81 14.05
C SER A 273 -5.80 -7.71 15.14
N ALA A 274 -5.73 -9.03 14.90
CA ALA A 274 -5.13 -9.97 15.84
C ALA A 274 -3.63 -9.74 15.95
N CYS A 275 -2.94 -9.39 14.84
CA CYS A 275 -1.52 -9.09 14.86
C CYS A 275 -1.15 -7.81 15.64
N LEU A 276 -2.09 -6.89 15.81
CA LEU A 276 -1.88 -5.68 16.60
C LEU A 276 -2.00 -5.93 18.12
N LYS A 277 -2.58 -7.05 18.54
CA LYS A 277 -2.76 -7.42 19.95
C LYS A 277 -1.46 -7.88 20.62
N SER A 278 -1.44 -7.84 21.96
CA SER A 278 -0.28 -8.21 22.78
C SER A 278 -0.70 -9.13 23.93
N LEU A 279 0.07 -10.16 24.21
CA LEU A 279 -0.07 -10.94 25.45
C LEU A 279 0.41 -10.17 26.67
N ALA A 280 1.18 -9.11 26.48
CA ALA A 280 1.58 -8.21 27.57
C ALA A 280 0.44 -7.33 28.08
N LYS A 281 -0.69 -7.25 27.36
CA LYS A 281 -1.82 -6.37 27.68
C LYS A 281 -3.03 -7.20 28.07
N TYR A 282 -3.55 -6.95 29.26
CA TYR A 282 -4.71 -7.69 29.76
C TYR A 282 -5.94 -7.66 28.84
N ASN A 283 -6.30 -6.51 28.26
CA ASN A 283 -7.50 -6.37 27.44
C ASN A 283 -7.44 -7.18 26.14
N ASP A 284 -6.25 -7.31 25.56
CA ASP A 284 -6.01 -8.07 24.34
C ASP A 284 -6.19 -9.57 24.59
N VAL A 285 -5.82 -10.03 25.79
CA VAL A 285 -5.89 -11.42 26.23
C VAL A 285 -7.30 -11.78 26.71
N SER A 286 -7.85 -11.01 27.64
CA SER A 286 -9.12 -11.30 28.32
C SER A 286 -10.35 -11.18 27.42
N SER A 287 -10.23 -10.48 26.29
CA SER A 287 -11.27 -10.39 25.28
C SER A 287 -11.42 -11.66 24.44
N THR A 288 -10.45 -12.58 24.47
CA THR A 288 -10.52 -13.84 23.70
C THR A 288 -11.48 -14.85 24.34
N PRO A 289 -12.27 -15.59 23.55
CA PRO A 289 -13.05 -16.74 24.02
C PRO A 289 -12.18 -17.78 24.74
N SER A 290 -10.99 -18.09 24.20
CA SER A 290 -10.10 -19.10 24.81
C SER A 290 -9.63 -18.71 26.19
N PHE A 291 -9.35 -17.42 26.46
CA PHE A 291 -9.01 -16.97 27.82
C PHE A 291 -10.08 -17.36 28.81
N LYS A 292 -11.34 -17.00 28.53
CA LYS A 292 -12.44 -17.19 29.48
C LYS A 292 -12.73 -18.68 29.70
N LEU A 293 -12.68 -19.50 28.64
CA LEU A 293 -12.90 -20.95 28.74
C LEU A 293 -11.79 -21.63 29.56
N PHE A 294 -10.52 -21.33 29.27
CA PHE A 294 -9.41 -21.93 30.01
C PHE A 294 -9.27 -21.37 31.42
N PHE A 295 -9.76 -20.15 31.67
CA PHE A 295 -9.92 -19.63 33.01
C PHE A 295 -10.89 -20.49 33.82
N LEU A 296 -12.07 -20.80 33.27
CA LEU A 296 -13.06 -21.67 33.89
C LEU A 296 -12.51 -23.08 34.17
N LYS A 297 -11.77 -23.65 33.20
CA LYS A 297 -11.14 -24.97 33.34
C LYS A 297 -10.03 -25.00 34.41
N ALA A 298 -9.10 -24.03 34.38
CA ALA A 298 -7.90 -24.05 35.21
C ALA A 298 -8.11 -23.51 36.62
N LEU A 299 -8.96 -22.49 36.77
CA LEU A 299 -9.16 -21.75 38.02
C LEU A 299 -10.61 -21.85 38.53
N GLY A 300 -11.59 -21.91 37.63
CA GLY A 300 -13.02 -22.02 37.97
C GLY A 300 -13.50 -23.40 38.42
N LYS A 301 -12.58 -24.37 38.63
CA LYS A 301 -12.86 -25.76 39.07
C LYS A 301 -13.79 -26.57 38.15
N LYS A 302 -14.03 -26.13 36.90
CA LYS A 302 -14.80 -26.88 35.89
C LYS A 302 -13.88 -27.40 34.77
N ALA A 303 -12.98 -28.32 35.10
CA ALA A 303 -11.96 -28.82 34.17
C ALA A 303 -12.52 -29.42 32.86
N ALA A 304 -13.72 -30.01 32.92
CA ALA A 304 -14.39 -30.62 31.78
C ALA A 304 -15.27 -29.65 30.96
N ALA A 305 -15.36 -28.36 31.31
CA ALA A 305 -16.20 -27.41 30.59
C ALA A 305 -15.75 -27.24 29.14
N GLU A 306 -16.63 -27.41 28.15
CA GLU A 306 -16.32 -27.21 26.72
C GLU A 306 -16.73 -25.82 26.21
N GLN A 307 -17.61 -25.15 26.93
CA GLN A 307 -18.13 -23.81 26.65
C GLN A 307 -18.43 -23.07 27.94
N ILE A 308 -18.67 -21.76 27.84
CA ILE A 308 -19.11 -20.92 28.96
C ILE A 308 -20.64 -20.88 28.96
N GLN A 309 -21.26 -21.21 30.09
CA GLN A 309 -22.70 -21.07 30.28
C GLN A 309 -23.06 -19.72 30.92
N GLY A 310 -24.32 -19.31 30.85
CA GLY A 310 -24.75 -17.99 31.35
C GLY A 310 -24.50 -17.79 32.84
N ASP A 311 -24.63 -18.84 33.64
CA ASP A 311 -24.34 -18.89 35.08
C ASP A 311 -22.83 -18.91 35.40
N ASP A 312 -21.98 -19.36 34.48
CA ASP A 312 -20.52 -19.35 34.63
C ASP A 312 -19.92 -17.94 34.62
N SER A 313 -20.54 -17.02 33.87
CA SER A 313 -19.94 -15.72 33.54
C SER A 313 -19.65 -14.85 34.77
N TYR A 314 -20.54 -14.87 35.77
CA TYR A 314 -20.37 -14.12 37.02
C TYR A 314 -19.26 -14.71 37.91
N ALA A 315 -19.24 -16.04 38.04
CA ALA A 315 -18.21 -16.75 38.80
C ALA A 315 -16.82 -16.60 38.16
N VAL A 316 -16.74 -16.67 36.84
CA VAL A 316 -15.52 -16.45 36.05
C VAL A 316 -14.99 -15.03 36.27
N ASN A 317 -15.82 -14.00 36.18
CA ASN A 317 -15.38 -12.61 36.39
C ASN A 317 -14.86 -12.38 37.82
N THR A 318 -15.52 -12.94 38.84
CA THR A 318 -15.10 -12.80 40.24
C THR A 318 -13.72 -13.40 40.49
N GLU A 319 -13.47 -14.59 39.94
CA GLU A 319 -12.19 -15.26 40.08
C GLU A 319 -11.10 -14.62 39.20
N ILE A 320 -11.46 -14.05 38.04
CA ILE A 320 -10.55 -13.25 37.21
C ILE A 320 -10.02 -12.06 38.00
N VAL A 321 -10.88 -11.34 38.73
CA VAL A 321 -10.47 -10.22 39.59
C VAL A 321 -9.50 -10.69 40.68
N LYS A 322 -9.72 -11.86 41.28
CA LYS A 322 -8.78 -12.43 42.27
C LYS A 322 -7.43 -12.81 41.65
N ALA A 323 -7.43 -13.28 40.39
CA ALA A 323 -6.25 -13.75 39.71
C ALA A 323 -5.40 -12.60 39.13
N TYR A 324 -6.04 -11.56 38.58
CA TYR A 324 -5.38 -10.52 37.79
C TYR A 324 -5.69 -9.08 38.24
N GLY A 325 -6.48 -8.90 39.31
CA GLY A 325 -6.94 -7.58 39.75
C GLY A 325 -8.15 -7.08 38.96
N GLU A 326 -8.85 -6.10 39.52
CA GLU A 326 -9.98 -5.45 38.84
C GLU A 326 -9.50 -4.80 37.53
N GLY A 327 -10.18 -5.09 36.42
CA GLY A 327 -9.75 -4.65 35.09
C GLY A 327 -8.35 -5.12 34.67
N GLY A 328 -7.77 -6.13 35.32
CA GLY A 328 -6.40 -6.58 35.05
C GLY A 328 -5.31 -5.73 35.70
N ALA A 329 -5.60 -4.95 36.75
CA ALA A 329 -4.63 -4.06 37.41
C ALA A 329 -3.30 -4.73 37.82
N ASN A 330 -3.31 -6.03 38.11
CA ASN A 330 -2.11 -6.81 38.47
C ASN A 330 -1.48 -7.56 37.28
N TYR A 331 -2.10 -7.54 36.10
CA TYR A 331 -1.63 -8.27 34.93
C TYR A 331 -0.35 -7.65 34.36
N ASP A 332 -0.44 -6.39 33.91
CA ASP A 332 0.66 -5.70 33.24
C ASP A 332 1.80 -5.37 34.23
N THR A 333 1.45 -5.10 35.49
CA THR A 333 2.37 -4.55 36.50
C THR A 333 3.06 -5.60 37.36
N VAL A 334 2.42 -6.76 37.59
CA VAL A 334 2.93 -7.82 38.47
C VAL A 334 3.20 -9.08 37.66
N LEU A 335 2.16 -9.67 37.06
CA LEU A 335 2.28 -10.95 36.37
C LEU A 335 3.26 -10.89 35.18
N TRP A 336 3.14 -9.87 34.32
CA TRP A 336 4.02 -9.75 33.15
C TRP A 336 5.49 -9.49 33.55
N ARG A 337 5.71 -8.74 34.64
CA ARG A 337 7.06 -8.51 35.17
C ARG A 337 7.68 -9.79 35.74
N GLU A 338 6.89 -10.61 36.43
CA GLU A 338 7.31 -11.94 36.92
C GLU A 338 7.65 -12.90 35.77
N ILE A 339 6.85 -12.89 34.71
CA ILE A 339 7.12 -13.65 33.49
C ILE A 339 8.48 -13.25 32.89
N GLN A 340 8.74 -11.94 32.77
CA GLN A 340 10.00 -11.43 32.22
C GLN A 340 11.21 -11.70 33.14
N SER A 341 11.08 -11.58 34.46
CA SER A 341 12.18 -11.82 35.39
C SER A 341 12.61 -13.30 35.39
N ASN A 342 11.64 -14.21 35.33
CA ASN A 342 11.89 -15.65 35.23
C ASN A 342 12.56 -16.01 33.91
N ALA A 343 12.16 -15.40 32.79
CA ALA A 343 12.82 -15.58 31.49
C ALA A 343 14.28 -15.05 31.46
N ASN A 344 14.55 -13.91 32.13
CA ASN A 344 15.86 -13.26 32.12
C ASN A 344 16.88 -13.87 33.11
N SER A 345 16.42 -14.47 34.21
CA SER A 345 17.28 -15.05 35.26
C SER A 345 18.28 -16.10 34.72
N LYS A 346 17.94 -16.79 33.61
CA LYS A 346 18.83 -17.79 32.97
C LYS A 346 19.71 -17.25 31.84
N LYS A 347 19.40 -16.11 31.21
CA LYS A 347 20.36 -15.45 30.29
C LYS A 347 21.66 -15.09 31.02
N VAL A 348 21.58 -14.84 32.33
CA VAL A 348 22.73 -14.55 33.20
C VAL A 348 23.45 -15.83 33.67
N MET A 349 22.76 -16.96 33.80
CA MET A 349 23.38 -18.25 34.20
C MET A 349 24.08 -19.00 33.05
N GLY A 350 23.88 -18.59 31.80
CA GLY A 350 24.52 -19.19 30.61
C GLY A 350 25.90 -18.65 30.24
N LYS A 351 26.43 -17.62 30.92
CA LYS A 351 27.83 -17.19 30.73
C LYS A 351 28.73 -17.99 31.68
N PRO A 352 29.65 -18.85 31.19
CA PRO A 352 30.62 -19.48 32.07
C PRO A 352 31.50 -18.40 32.71
N LYS A 353 31.41 -18.25 34.03
CA LYS A 353 32.39 -17.50 34.81
C LYS A 353 33.71 -18.26 34.73
N HIS A 354 34.58 -17.89 33.78
CA HIS A 354 35.99 -18.27 33.85
C HIS A 354 36.61 -17.64 35.11
N ARG A 355 36.56 -18.39 36.20
CA ARG A 355 37.32 -18.09 37.42
C ARG A 355 38.74 -18.61 37.21
N ALA A 356 39.60 -17.78 36.64
CA ALA A 356 41.03 -18.04 36.60
C ALA A 356 41.57 -18.09 38.05
N LYS A 357 41.79 -19.30 38.58
CA LYS A 357 42.76 -19.52 39.66
C LYS A 357 44.10 -19.80 39.00
N ARG A 358 44.92 -18.76 38.82
CA ARG A 358 46.37 -18.95 38.68
C ARG A 358 46.89 -19.31 40.08
N LYS A 359 47.31 -20.57 40.26
CA LYS A 359 48.29 -20.94 41.28
C LYS A 359 49.65 -21.00 40.60
N ASN A 360 50.60 -20.27 41.17
CA ASN A 360 52.02 -20.37 40.85
C ASN A 360 52.51 -21.79 41.17
N CYS A 361 53.21 -22.40 40.22
CA CYS A 361 54.46 -23.13 40.39
C CYS A 361 55.27 -22.91 39.11
#